data_AF-A0A8S2HUQ6-F1
#
_entry.id   AF-A0A8S2HUQ6-F1
#
_cell.length_a   1.000
_cell.length_b   1.000
_cell.length_c   1.000
_cell.angle_alpha   90.00
_cell.angle_beta   90.00
_cell.angle_gamma   90.00
#
_symmetry.space_group_name_H-M   'P 1'
#
loop_
_entity.id
_entity.type
_entity.pdbx_description
1 polymer ?
#
loop_
_entity_poly.entity_id
_entity_poly.type
_entity_poly.pdbx_seq_one_letter_code
_entity_poly.pdbx_strand_id
1 'polypeptide(L)'
;MGYRGIRKHLKRLHAPKHWMLDKLGGVFAPKPSSGPHKTRECLPVIIFLRNRLKYALTYDEARKICKQRLIKIDGKVRTDFLFPAGFMDVITIEKTGEHFRLIYDVKGRFCVHRIQPEEAKVKSVRMGPKKVPFLITHDARTIRYPDPHIKSNDTVQVDIATGKIQESIKFDTGNVVMITGGHNLGRVGIIQSRERHPGSFDIVHVKDASGHTFATRLAYVFVIGKGQKPWVSLPKGKGVRLTMSVEETLKDAEDDNSGSNEQTVDRDFIDIYRTLPEKAPVTIRLFERGDYYTFHGEDAIYASKELFQTSNAIKYWKSDSGGLLETCNLSKNQFEEMLRKLLLVKQYRVEIWNRKQRSTEWTLAFHVGKDNKE
;
A
#
# COMPACT_ATOMS: atom_id res chain seq x y z
N MET A 1 -19.17 40.18 -11.08
CA MET A 1 -18.42 40.02 -9.80
C MET A 1 -18.85 38.72 -9.12
N GLY A 2 -17.90 37.85 -8.74
CA GLY A 2 -18.24 36.64 -7.97
C GLY A 2 -18.61 36.98 -6.53
N TYR A 3 -19.57 36.24 -5.95
CA TYR A 3 -20.02 36.41 -4.57
C TYR A 3 -18.85 36.36 -3.58
N ARG A 4 -18.63 37.46 -2.84
CA ARG A 4 -17.62 37.58 -1.78
C ARG A 4 -18.25 37.22 -0.45
N GLY A 5 -18.27 35.93 -0.13
CA GLY A 5 -18.79 35.40 1.13
C GLY A 5 -18.50 33.90 1.26
N ILE A 6 -19.17 33.23 2.20
CA ILE A 6 -18.99 31.78 2.39
C ILE A 6 -19.34 31.05 1.09
N ARG A 7 -18.32 30.47 0.45
CA ARG A 7 -18.49 29.72 -0.80
C ARG A 7 -19.35 28.48 -0.53
N LYS A 8 -20.51 28.34 -1.17
CA LYS A 8 -21.39 27.16 -1.01
C LYS A 8 -21.02 25.98 -1.90
N HIS A 9 -20.18 26.20 -2.91
CA HIS A 9 -19.80 25.19 -3.90
C HIS A 9 -18.30 24.86 -3.82
N LEU A 10 -17.96 23.63 -4.18
CA LEU A 10 -16.58 23.17 -4.34
C LEU A 10 -16.40 22.62 -5.76
N LYS A 11 -15.48 23.20 -6.53
CA LYS A 11 -15.13 22.68 -7.86
C LYS A 11 -14.37 21.37 -7.71
N ARG A 12 -14.63 20.41 -8.59
CA ARG A 12 -14.05 19.07 -8.51
C ARG A 12 -12.53 19.05 -8.61
N LEU A 13 -11.97 19.88 -9.49
CA LEU A 13 -10.52 20.08 -9.62
C LEU A 13 -9.86 20.63 -8.35
N HIS A 14 -10.62 21.35 -7.52
CA HIS A 14 -10.16 21.90 -6.24
C HIS A 14 -10.53 20.98 -5.05
N ALA A 15 -11.15 19.83 -5.30
CA ALA A 15 -11.42 18.87 -4.24
C ALA A 15 -10.10 18.31 -3.68
N PRO A 16 -10.06 17.93 -2.39
CA PRO A 16 -8.90 17.26 -1.83
C PRO A 16 -8.54 16.00 -2.62
N LYS A 17 -7.26 15.87 -3.01
CA LYS A 17 -6.77 14.78 -3.87
C LYS A 17 -7.01 13.39 -3.27
N HIS A 18 -6.96 13.28 -1.94
CA HIS A 18 -7.14 12.02 -1.21
C HIS A 18 -8.57 11.45 -1.29
N TRP A 19 -9.55 12.23 -1.79
CA TRP A 19 -10.89 11.72 -2.08
C TRP A 19 -10.94 10.80 -3.30
N MET A 20 -9.92 10.84 -4.18
CA MET A 20 -9.87 10.05 -5.41
C MET A 20 -11.14 10.27 -6.26
N LEU A 21 -11.50 11.54 -6.46
CA LEU A 21 -12.53 11.91 -7.41
C LEU A 21 -11.93 11.94 -8.80
N ASP A 22 -12.65 11.34 -9.74
CA ASP A 22 -12.36 11.38 -11.15
C ASP A 22 -12.49 12.82 -11.68
N LYS A 23 -11.74 13.16 -12.74
CA LYS A 23 -11.74 14.52 -13.30
C LYS A 23 -12.98 14.81 -14.16
N LEU A 24 -13.57 13.78 -14.77
CA LEU A 24 -14.58 13.92 -15.83
C LEU A 24 -16.04 13.69 -15.36
N GLY A 25 -16.29 13.12 -14.20
CA GLY A 25 -17.63 12.79 -13.69
C GLY A 25 -18.45 13.98 -13.18
N GLY A 26 -18.18 15.17 -13.70
CA GLY A 26 -18.94 16.40 -13.46
C GLY A 26 -18.07 17.58 -12.98
N VAL A 27 -18.68 18.78 -12.94
CA VAL A 27 -17.95 20.03 -12.65
C VAL A 27 -17.69 20.23 -11.15
N PHE A 28 -18.57 19.72 -10.29
CA PHE A 28 -18.57 19.98 -8.85
C PHE A 28 -18.22 18.74 -8.04
N ALA A 29 -17.65 18.95 -6.86
CA ALA A 29 -17.47 17.93 -5.82
C ALA A 29 -18.41 18.23 -4.63
N PRO A 30 -18.75 17.22 -3.82
CA PRO A 30 -19.47 17.44 -2.57
C PRO A 30 -18.69 18.39 -1.66
N LYS A 31 -19.26 19.56 -1.37
CA LYS A 31 -18.69 20.48 -0.39
C LYS A 31 -19.06 19.97 1.01
N PRO A 32 -18.11 19.61 1.89
CA PRO A 32 -18.43 19.15 3.23
C PRO A 32 -19.12 20.26 4.02
N SER A 33 -20.07 19.88 4.86
CA SER A 33 -20.68 20.77 5.86
C SER A 33 -19.62 21.22 6.87
N SER A 34 -19.81 22.39 7.48
CA SER A 34 -18.98 22.81 8.61
C SER A 34 -19.28 21.90 9.80
N GLY A 35 -18.32 21.08 10.20
CA GLY A 35 -18.49 20.07 11.24
C GLY A 35 -17.20 19.84 12.03
N PRO A 36 -17.03 18.66 12.66
CA PRO A 36 -15.92 18.41 13.58
C PRO A 36 -14.54 18.45 12.92
N HIS A 37 -14.43 17.96 11.68
CA HIS A 37 -13.16 17.84 10.97
C HIS A 37 -12.99 18.92 9.89
N LYS A 38 -11.74 19.32 9.63
CA LYS A 38 -11.42 20.32 8.60
C LYS A 38 -11.74 19.77 7.21
N THR A 39 -12.16 20.65 6.30
CA THR A 39 -12.55 20.30 4.91
C THR A 39 -11.47 19.53 4.13
N ARG A 40 -10.19 19.79 4.38
CA ARG A 40 -9.07 19.08 3.72
C ARG A 40 -8.63 17.80 4.44
N GLU A 41 -9.14 17.55 5.64
CA GLU A 41 -8.78 16.43 6.52
C GLU A 41 -10.02 15.56 6.83
N CYS A 42 -11.07 15.64 5.99
CA CYS A 42 -12.30 14.88 6.16
C CYS A 42 -12.63 14.07 4.89
N LEU A 43 -13.60 13.18 5.01
CA LEU A 43 -14.26 12.42 3.96
C LEU A 43 -15.78 12.58 4.15
N PRO A 44 -16.47 13.29 3.24
CA PRO A 44 -17.93 13.38 3.28
C PRO A 44 -18.60 12.00 3.21
N VAL A 45 -19.68 11.82 3.96
CA VAL A 45 -20.44 10.56 4.01
C VAL A 45 -20.88 10.09 2.61
N ILE A 46 -21.25 11.02 1.73
CA ILE A 46 -21.58 10.69 0.34
C ILE A 46 -20.41 10.04 -0.43
N ILE A 47 -19.18 10.52 -0.23
CA ILE A 47 -18.00 9.92 -0.88
C ILE A 47 -17.72 8.55 -0.28
N PHE A 48 -17.92 8.40 1.02
CA PHE A 48 -17.81 7.11 1.70
C PHE A 48 -18.80 6.08 1.14
N LEU A 49 -20.10 6.40 1.08
CA LEU A 49 -21.13 5.48 0.58
C LEU A 49 -21.00 5.18 -0.91
N ARG A 50 -20.78 6.20 -1.74
CA ARG A 50 -20.83 6.09 -3.21
C ARG A 50 -19.50 5.67 -3.82
N ASN A 51 -18.38 6.25 -3.37
CA ASN A 51 -17.08 6.04 -4.01
C ASN A 51 -16.25 4.95 -3.33
N ARG A 52 -16.39 4.74 -2.02
CA ARG A 52 -15.64 3.70 -1.29
C ARG A 52 -16.42 2.39 -1.17
N LEU A 53 -17.62 2.43 -0.59
CA LEU A 53 -18.42 1.21 -0.33
C LEU A 53 -19.31 0.77 -1.51
N LYS A 54 -19.63 1.68 -2.44
CA LYS A 54 -20.49 1.39 -3.60
C LYS A 54 -21.93 0.98 -3.25
N TYR A 55 -22.43 1.36 -2.07
CA TYR A 55 -23.83 1.14 -1.67
C TYR A 55 -24.83 2.10 -2.32
N ALA A 56 -24.32 3.24 -2.78
CA ALA A 56 -25.07 4.15 -3.64
C ALA A 56 -24.31 4.30 -4.96
N LEU A 57 -25.03 4.37 -6.06
CA LEU A 57 -24.50 4.72 -7.38
C LEU A 57 -24.67 6.22 -7.63
N THR A 58 -25.81 6.78 -7.21
CA THR A 58 -26.16 8.19 -7.45
C THR A 58 -26.12 9.06 -6.19
N TYR A 59 -26.19 10.38 -6.37
CA TYR A 59 -26.19 11.35 -5.27
C TYR A 59 -27.47 11.25 -4.42
N ASP A 60 -28.61 11.00 -5.08
CA ASP A 60 -29.90 10.93 -4.41
C ASP A 60 -30.10 9.63 -3.65
N GLU A 61 -29.52 8.52 -4.10
CA GLU A 61 -29.47 7.28 -3.32
C GLU A 61 -28.70 7.46 -2.02
N ALA A 62 -27.50 8.06 -2.07
CA ALA A 62 -26.73 8.35 -0.86
C ALA A 62 -27.50 9.26 0.11
N ARG A 63 -28.25 10.23 -0.42
CA ARG A 63 -29.16 11.08 0.36
C ARG A 63 -30.29 10.26 1.00
N LYS A 64 -30.93 9.36 0.24
CA LYS A 64 -32.01 8.48 0.74
C LYS A 64 -31.52 7.59 1.89
N ILE A 65 -30.37 6.95 1.74
CA ILE A 65 -29.76 6.09 2.78
C ILE A 65 -29.53 6.90 4.07
N CYS A 66 -28.96 8.11 3.97
CA CYS A 66 -28.73 8.95 5.15
C CYS A 66 -30.06 9.40 5.80
N LYS A 67 -31.08 9.72 4.99
CA LYS A 67 -32.38 10.17 5.48
C LYS A 67 -33.18 9.06 6.18
N GLN A 68 -32.93 7.79 5.84
CA GLN A 68 -33.48 6.63 6.56
C GLN A 68 -32.88 6.41 7.94
N ARG A 69 -31.93 7.26 8.40
CA ARG A 69 -31.32 7.20 9.73
C ARG A 69 -30.50 5.92 10.01
N LEU A 70 -30.09 5.21 8.97
CA LEU A 70 -29.34 3.94 9.08
C LEU A 70 -27.85 4.13 9.41
N ILE A 71 -27.31 5.33 9.21
CA ILE A 71 -25.89 5.63 9.36
C ILE A 71 -25.66 6.32 10.69
N LYS A 72 -24.84 5.69 11.53
CA LYS A 72 -24.35 6.26 12.79
C LYS A 72 -22.88 6.61 12.64
N ILE A 73 -22.52 7.83 13.01
CA ILE A 73 -21.12 8.28 13.10
C ILE A 73 -20.86 8.59 14.56
N ASP A 74 -19.93 7.84 15.14
CA ASP A 74 -19.61 7.87 16.56
C ASP A 74 -20.86 7.70 17.43
N GLY A 75 -21.65 6.66 17.14
CA GLY A 75 -22.86 6.30 17.88
C GLY A 75 -24.06 7.23 17.65
N LYS A 76 -23.87 8.41 17.05
CA LYS A 76 -24.94 9.36 16.75
C LYS A 76 -25.43 9.19 15.31
N VAL A 77 -26.74 9.08 15.14
CA VAL A 77 -27.36 9.05 13.81
C VAL A 77 -27.07 10.35 13.06
N ARG A 78 -26.54 10.24 11.84
CA ARG A 78 -26.27 11.39 10.96
C ARG A 78 -27.06 11.28 9.67
N THR A 79 -27.99 12.22 9.49
CA THR A 79 -28.82 12.31 8.28
C THR A 79 -28.22 13.20 7.19
N ASP A 80 -27.19 13.98 7.53
CA ASP A 80 -26.49 14.82 6.58
C ASP A 80 -25.47 13.99 5.78
N PHE A 81 -25.70 13.86 4.48
CA PHE A 81 -24.82 13.13 3.57
C PHE A 81 -23.54 13.93 3.23
N LEU A 82 -23.47 15.23 3.56
CA LEU A 82 -22.28 16.07 3.44
C LEU A 82 -21.48 16.17 4.75
N PHE A 83 -21.88 15.42 5.78
CA PHE A 83 -21.22 15.45 7.08
C PHE A 83 -19.72 15.10 6.93
N PRO A 84 -18.80 15.90 7.50
CA PRO A 84 -17.37 15.66 7.40
C PRO A 84 -16.95 14.60 8.43
N ALA A 85 -16.96 13.32 8.05
CA ALA A 85 -16.31 12.27 8.83
C ALA A 85 -14.79 12.38 8.65
N GLY A 86 -13.99 12.16 9.69
CA GLY A 86 -12.55 12.36 9.62
C GLY A 86 -11.74 11.25 10.26
N PHE A 87 -10.48 11.55 10.54
CA PHE A 87 -9.54 10.62 11.12
C PHE A 87 -10.03 10.08 12.47
N MET A 88 -9.99 8.75 12.66
CA MET A 88 -10.44 8.02 13.84
C MET A 88 -11.94 8.07 14.13
N ASP A 89 -12.76 8.54 13.18
CA ASP A 89 -14.22 8.41 13.25
C ASP A 89 -14.64 6.95 13.04
N VAL A 90 -15.68 6.53 13.75
CA VAL A 90 -16.27 5.19 13.61
C VAL A 90 -17.63 5.35 12.96
N ILE A 91 -17.77 4.77 11.76
CA ILE A 91 -19.00 4.76 10.99
C ILE A 91 -19.62 3.39 11.13
N THR A 92 -20.84 3.33 11.64
CA THR A 92 -21.62 2.10 11.84
C THR A 92 -22.85 2.15 10.94
N ILE A 93 -23.10 1.04 10.24
CA ILE A 93 -24.30 0.83 9.44
C ILE A 93 -25.12 -0.25 10.13
N GLU A 94 -26.22 0.14 10.77
CA GLU A 94 -26.96 -0.77 11.65
C GLU A 94 -27.61 -1.93 10.90
N LYS A 95 -28.10 -1.65 9.68
CA LYS A 95 -28.82 -2.64 8.88
C LYS A 95 -27.93 -3.79 8.41
N THR A 96 -26.65 -3.52 8.15
CA THR A 96 -25.67 -4.52 7.72
C THR A 96 -24.81 -5.05 8.87
N GLY A 97 -24.89 -4.44 10.06
CA GLY A 97 -24.06 -4.79 11.21
C GLY A 97 -22.57 -4.48 11.00
N GLU A 98 -22.23 -3.67 9.99
CA GLU A 98 -20.83 -3.36 9.69
C GLU A 98 -20.34 -2.11 10.41
N HIS A 99 -19.12 -2.18 10.95
CA HIS A 99 -18.44 -1.10 11.61
C HIS A 99 -17.14 -0.77 10.88
N PHE A 100 -16.92 0.51 10.64
CA PHE A 100 -15.77 1.03 9.91
C PHE A 100 -15.06 2.09 10.72
N ARG A 101 -13.73 2.09 10.69
CA ARG A 101 -12.89 3.17 11.19
C ARG A 101 -12.20 3.85 10.02
N LEU A 102 -12.25 5.19 10.02
CA LEU A 102 -11.52 5.99 9.04
C LEU A 102 -10.07 6.18 9.51
N ILE A 103 -9.14 5.54 8.82
CA ILE A 103 -7.70 5.59 9.11
C ILE A 103 -6.97 6.00 7.82
N TYR A 104 -5.81 6.63 7.95
CA TYR A 104 -4.95 6.90 6.80
C TYR A 104 -4.22 5.63 6.35
N ASP A 105 -4.23 5.41 5.05
CA ASP A 105 -3.29 4.55 4.36
C ASP A 105 -1.95 5.29 4.20
N VAL A 106 -0.89 4.52 3.98
CA VAL A 106 0.50 4.99 3.80
C VAL A 106 0.67 5.93 2.60
N LYS A 107 -0.25 5.84 1.62
CA LYS A 107 -0.35 6.76 0.47
C LYS A 107 -1.07 8.06 0.80
N GLY A 108 -1.46 8.27 2.05
CA GLY A 108 -2.14 9.48 2.52
C GLY A 108 -3.62 9.57 2.19
N ARG A 109 -4.27 8.42 1.99
CA ARG A 109 -5.68 8.31 1.60
C ARG A 109 -6.51 7.81 2.78
N PHE A 110 -7.78 8.18 2.86
CA PHE A 110 -8.67 7.54 3.83
C PHE A 110 -8.96 6.10 3.39
N CYS A 111 -8.47 5.15 4.17
CA CYS A 111 -8.83 3.74 4.10
C CYS A 111 -10.08 3.50 4.96
N VAL A 112 -11.01 2.72 4.41
CA VAL A 112 -12.18 2.24 5.13
C VAL A 112 -11.80 0.92 5.77
N HIS A 113 -11.39 0.97 7.05
CA HIS A 113 -10.94 -0.20 7.77
C HIS A 113 -12.11 -0.82 8.52
N ARG A 114 -12.45 -2.09 8.23
CA ARG A 114 -13.48 -2.83 8.96
C ARG A 114 -12.98 -3.15 10.37
N ILE A 115 -13.81 -2.93 11.37
CA ILE A 115 -13.51 -3.18 12.78
C ILE A 115 -14.57 -4.08 13.42
N GLN A 116 -14.20 -4.71 14.52
CA GLN A 116 -15.15 -5.36 15.42
C GLN A 116 -15.84 -4.31 16.33
N PRO A 117 -17.05 -4.56 16.83
CA PRO A 117 -17.82 -3.60 17.63
C PRO A 117 -17.14 -3.18 18.95
N GLU A 118 -16.21 -3.99 19.47
CA GLU A 118 -15.54 -3.77 20.75
C GLU A 118 -14.37 -2.78 20.72
N GLU A 119 -13.97 -2.29 19.54
CA GLU A 119 -12.79 -1.44 19.46
C GLU A 119 -13.05 0.03 19.84
N ALA A 120 -12.56 0.38 21.02
CA ALA A 120 -12.53 1.74 21.55
C ALA A 120 -11.51 2.65 20.83
N LYS A 121 -11.77 3.96 20.89
CA LYS A 121 -11.08 5.02 20.11
C LYS A 121 -9.87 5.59 20.82
N VAL A 122 -9.00 6.28 20.07
CA VAL A 122 -7.93 7.13 20.59
C VAL A 122 -8.15 8.54 20.04
N LYS A 123 -8.06 9.58 20.88
CA LYS A 123 -8.37 10.99 20.51
C LYS A 123 -7.35 11.94 21.11
N SER A 124 -6.77 12.85 20.34
CA SER A 124 -5.78 13.80 20.87
C SER A 124 -6.42 14.97 21.60
N VAL A 125 -5.70 15.52 22.58
CA VAL A 125 -6.19 16.47 23.58
C VAL A 125 -5.60 17.88 23.42
N ARG A 126 -6.42 18.91 23.67
CA ARG A 126 -6.01 20.32 23.87
C ARG A 126 -6.78 20.98 25.03
N MET A 127 -6.17 21.89 25.78
CA MET A 127 -6.79 22.64 26.89
C MET A 127 -7.53 23.93 26.44
N GLY A 128 -8.53 24.42 27.20
CA GLY A 128 -9.31 25.63 26.87
C GLY A 128 -9.54 26.69 27.98
N PRO A 129 -10.26 27.79 27.68
CA PRO A 129 -10.37 29.02 28.52
C PRO A 129 -11.44 29.03 29.65
N LYS A 130 -11.24 29.86 30.70
CA LYS A 130 -12.11 30.13 31.88
C LYS A 130 -11.88 29.32 33.18
N LYS A 131 -10.66 28.83 33.44
CA LYS A 131 -10.28 28.12 34.69
C LYS A 131 -11.08 26.85 35.06
N VAL A 132 -12.09 26.47 34.28
CA VAL A 132 -12.69 25.12 34.34
C VAL A 132 -11.82 24.19 33.49
N PRO A 133 -11.31 23.07 34.03
CA PRO A 133 -10.52 22.14 33.24
C PRO A 133 -11.42 21.44 32.23
N PHE A 134 -11.17 21.66 30.94
CA PHE A 134 -11.78 20.89 29.87
C PHE A 134 -10.80 20.63 28.75
N LEU A 135 -11.05 19.52 28.05
CA LEU A 135 -10.30 19.09 26.88
C LEU A 135 -11.13 19.30 25.63
N ILE A 136 -10.50 19.84 24.59
CA ILE A 136 -11.01 19.83 23.23
C ILE A 136 -10.27 18.74 22.47
N THR A 137 -11.01 17.84 21.84
CA THR A 137 -10.45 16.78 21.01
C THR A 137 -10.27 17.20 19.56
N HIS A 138 -9.55 16.41 18.76
CA HIS A 138 -9.37 16.68 17.32
C HIS A 138 -10.68 16.70 16.51
N ASP A 139 -11.70 15.95 16.97
CA ASP A 139 -13.06 15.95 16.44
C ASP A 139 -13.97 17.01 17.11
N ALA A 140 -13.36 18.04 17.71
CA ALA A 140 -14.03 19.19 18.32
C ALA A 140 -15.02 18.85 19.46
N ARG A 141 -14.91 17.68 20.09
CA ARG A 141 -15.68 17.38 21.31
C ARG A 141 -15.04 18.08 22.48
N THR A 142 -15.88 18.52 23.41
CA THR A 142 -15.43 19.10 24.68
C THR A 142 -15.73 18.11 25.81
N ILE A 143 -14.69 17.66 26.51
CA ILE A 143 -14.81 16.81 27.69
C ILE A 143 -14.46 17.67 28.91
N ARG A 144 -15.39 17.80 29.85
CA ARG A 144 -15.19 18.58 31.08
C ARG A 144 -14.61 17.70 32.18
N TYR A 145 -13.80 18.28 33.04
CA TYR A 145 -13.18 17.61 34.20
C TYR A 145 -12.32 16.39 33.82
N PRO A 146 -11.32 16.56 32.93
CA PRO A 146 -10.32 15.51 32.70
C PRO A 146 -9.43 15.30 33.93
N ASP A 147 -8.72 14.17 33.95
CA ASP A 147 -7.61 13.95 34.87
C ASP A 147 -6.54 15.06 34.68
N PRO A 148 -6.08 15.73 35.76
CA PRO A 148 -5.04 16.77 35.70
C PRO A 148 -3.73 16.34 35.03
N HIS A 149 -3.42 15.04 34.97
CA HIS A 149 -2.20 14.53 34.35
C HIS A 149 -2.22 14.55 32.81
N ILE A 150 -3.40 14.73 32.20
CA ILE A 150 -3.56 14.75 30.74
C ILE A 150 -3.13 16.11 30.19
N LYS A 151 -2.11 16.11 29.33
CA LYS A 151 -1.54 17.32 28.73
C LYS A 151 -1.90 17.42 27.24
N SER A 152 -1.54 18.56 26.63
CA SER A 152 -1.69 18.77 25.20
C SER A 152 -0.88 17.74 24.39
N ASN A 153 -1.46 17.25 23.29
CA ASN A 153 -0.93 16.20 22.39
C ASN A 153 -0.96 14.78 22.95
N ASP A 154 -1.32 14.59 24.21
CA ASP A 154 -1.69 13.28 24.73
C ASP A 154 -2.94 12.78 24.02
N THR A 155 -3.15 11.48 24.04
CA THR A 155 -4.34 10.86 23.47
C THR A 155 -5.19 10.17 24.53
N VAL A 156 -6.49 10.28 24.41
CA VAL A 156 -7.49 9.75 25.33
C VAL A 156 -8.38 8.74 24.62
N GLN A 157 -8.69 7.67 25.32
CA GLN A 157 -9.69 6.72 24.94
C GLN A 157 -11.04 7.17 25.50
N VAL A 158 -12.01 7.29 24.60
CA VAL A 158 -13.34 7.82 24.92
C VAL A 158 -14.38 6.79 24.56
N ASP A 159 -15.23 6.48 25.53
CA ASP A 159 -16.43 5.68 25.28
C ASP A 159 -17.43 6.49 24.45
N ILE A 160 -17.93 5.90 23.38
CA ILE A 160 -18.83 6.55 22.43
C ILE A 160 -20.21 6.79 23.05
N ALA A 161 -20.68 5.86 23.89
CA ALA A 161 -22.00 5.93 24.50
C ALA A 161 -22.05 7.02 25.58
N THR A 162 -21.12 6.98 26.52
CA THR A 162 -21.10 7.93 27.66
C THR A 162 -20.35 9.23 27.35
N GLY A 163 -19.44 9.23 26.38
CA GLY A 163 -18.56 10.37 26.09
C GLY A 163 -17.50 10.63 27.17
N LYS A 164 -17.32 9.70 28.12
CA LYS A 164 -16.32 9.79 29.20
C LYS A 164 -14.99 9.19 28.78
N ILE A 165 -13.91 9.63 29.43
CA ILE A 165 -12.55 9.11 29.23
C ILE A 165 -12.42 7.79 30.00
N GLN A 166 -11.85 6.78 29.35
CA GLN A 166 -11.50 5.48 29.96
C GLN A 166 -10.02 5.45 30.33
N GLU A 167 -9.14 5.62 29.32
CA GLU A 167 -7.69 5.57 29.48
C GLU A 167 -7.03 6.73 28.72
N SER A 168 -5.78 7.07 29.05
CA SER A 168 -5.01 8.09 28.34
C SER A 168 -3.56 7.67 28.11
N ILE A 169 -3.02 7.97 26.93
CA ILE A 169 -1.61 7.79 26.57
C ILE A 169 -0.91 9.14 26.56
N LYS A 170 0.20 9.21 27.27
CA LYS A 170 1.08 10.38 27.25
C LYS A 170 1.87 10.45 25.94
N PHE A 171 2.05 11.66 25.43
CA PHE A 171 2.98 11.94 24.35
C PHE A 171 4.42 11.87 24.90
N ASP A 172 5.02 10.69 24.80
CA ASP A 172 6.38 10.44 25.26
C ASP A 172 7.15 9.56 24.26
N THR A 173 8.47 9.59 24.38
CA THR A 173 9.37 8.71 23.63
C THR A 173 9.05 7.24 23.88
N GLY A 174 9.14 6.42 22.84
CA GLY A 174 8.84 4.99 22.91
C GLY A 174 7.39 4.60 22.65
N ASN A 175 6.46 5.55 22.51
CA ASN A 175 5.06 5.25 22.16
C ASN A 175 4.83 5.18 20.63
N VAL A 176 3.86 4.37 20.20
CA VAL A 176 3.47 4.25 18.78
C VAL A 176 2.66 5.46 18.35
N VAL A 177 3.02 6.02 17.20
CA VAL A 177 2.35 7.15 16.57
C VAL A 177 1.98 6.86 15.13
N MET A 178 0.90 7.48 14.68
CA MET A 178 0.53 7.61 13.28
C MET A 178 0.66 9.06 12.85
N ILE A 179 1.15 9.28 11.64
CA ILE A 179 1.27 10.62 11.05
C ILE A 179 -0.03 11.01 10.35
N THR A 180 -0.56 12.19 10.67
CA THR A 180 -1.84 12.74 10.18
C THR A 180 -1.69 13.87 9.17
N GLY A 181 -0.46 14.29 8.84
CA GLY A 181 -0.20 15.35 7.86
C GLY A 181 1.20 15.34 7.24
N GLY A 182 1.39 16.14 6.20
CA GLY A 182 2.67 16.24 5.48
C GLY A 182 2.96 15.08 4.53
N HIS A 183 4.22 14.94 4.10
CA HIS A 183 4.65 13.91 3.14
C HIS A 183 4.59 12.49 3.71
N ASN A 184 4.76 12.36 5.04
CA ASN A 184 4.79 11.08 5.75
C ASN A 184 3.40 10.64 6.25
N LEU A 185 2.31 11.25 5.73
CA LEU A 185 0.93 10.94 6.09
C LEU A 185 0.63 9.44 6.00
N GLY A 186 0.01 8.90 7.06
CA GLY A 186 -0.39 7.49 7.16
C GLY A 186 0.72 6.51 7.54
N ARG A 187 1.96 6.98 7.73
CA ARG A 187 3.03 6.15 8.30
C ARG A 187 2.83 5.92 9.80
N VAL A 188 3.26 4.77 10.27
CA VAL A 188 3.19 4.36 11.69
C VAL A 188 4.57 3.95 12.18
N GLY A 189 4.99 4.54 13.29
CA GLY A 189 6.27 4.24 13.91
C GLY A 189 6.30 4.63 15.38
N ILE A 190 7.47 4.48 15.99
CA ILE A 190 7.72 4.77 17.40
C ILE A 190 8.44 6.12 17.50
N ILE A 191 8.03 6.96 18.45
CA ILE A 191 8.74 8.23 18.73
C ILE A 191 10.13 7.91 19.28
N GLN A 192 11.18 8.39 18.62
CA GLN A 192 12.55 8.29 19.13
C GLN A 192 12.91 9.51 19.98
N SER A 193 12.77 10.70 19.40
CA SER A 193 13.17 11.94 20.04
C SER A 193 12.27 13.10 19.61
N ARG A 194 12.22 14.12 20.46
CA ARG A 194 11.52 15.38 20.21
C ARG A 194 12.53 16.51 20.30
N GLU A 195 12.70 17.21 19.19
CA GLU A 195 13.46 18.45 19.13
C GLU A 195 12.52 19.63 19.36
N ARG A 196 12.86 20.46 20.34
CA ARG A 196 12.10 21.66 20.67
C ARG A 196 12.75 22.86 20.04
N HIS A 197 11.95 23.64 19.31
CA HIS A 197 12.39 24.89 18.71
C HIS A 197 11.52 26.03 19.25
N PRO A 198 11.95 26.73 20.31
CA PRO A 198 11.20 27.86 20.87
C PRO A 198 10.87 28.89 19.78
N GLY A 199 9.59 29.24 19.66
CA GLY A 199 9.10 30.18 18.63
C GLY A 199 8.87 29.58 17.24
N SER A 200 9.24 28.32 17.01
CA SER A 200 9.00 27.60 15.76
C SER A 200 8.25 26.28 16.01
N PHE A 201 8.16 25.44 14.99
CA PHE A 201 7.52 24.14 15.08
C PHE A 201 8.48 23.11 15.69
N ASP A 202 8.05 22.46 16.76
CA ASP A 202 8.73 21.29 17.30
C ASP A 202 8.75 20.15 16.26
N ILE A 203 9.90 19.49 16.16
CA ILE A 203 10.16 18.40 15.24
C ILE A 203 10.21 17.09 16.05
N VAL A 204 9.57 16.06 15.53
CA VAL A 204 9.52 14.73 16.14
C VAL A 204 10.13 13.73 15.18
N HIS A 205 11.13 13.00 15.66
CA HIS A 205 11.76 11.91 14.94
C HIS A 205 11.05 10.59 15.27
N VAL A 206 10.65 9.89 14.23
CA VAL A 206 9.85 8.66 14.29
C VAL A 206 10.60 7.55 13.55
N LYS A 207 10.61 6.35 14.12
CA LYS A 207 11.18 5.15 13.51
C LYS A 207 10.08 4.13 13.21
N ASP A 208 9.96 3.73 11.96
CA ASP A 208 9.01 2.69 11.52
C ASP A 208 9.45 1.29 11.99
N ALA A 209 8.54 0.33 11.90
CA ALA A 209 8.82 -1.08 12.20
C ALA A 209 9.95 -1.68 11.34
N SER A 210 10.10 -1.22 10.10
CA SER A 210 11.19 -1.63 9.20
C SER A 210 12.53 -0.93 9.48
N GLY A 211 12.58 -0.06 10.49
CA GLY A 211 13.79 0.64 10.90
C GLY A 211 14.06 1.96 10.19
N HIS A 212 13.26 2.35 9.20
CA HIS A 212 13.35 3.66 8.56
C HIS A 212 13.00 4.78 9.53
N THR A 213 13.85 5.81 9.57
CA THR A 213 13.65 6.99 10.40
C THR A 213 13.21 8.17 9.55
N PHE A 214 12.23 8.93 10.02
CA PHE A 214 11.82 10.19 9.40
C PHE A 214 11.37 11.21 10.45
N ALA A 215 11.35 12.47 10.05
CA ALA A 215 10.93 13.58 10.91
C ALA A 215 9.60 14.18 10.45
N THR A 216 8.79 14.65 11.41
CA THR A 216 7.56 15.41 11.13
C THR A 216 7.36 16.51 12.18
N ARG A 217 6.49 17.49 11.88
CA ARG A 217 6.08 18.49 12.85
C ARG A 217 5.21 17.85 13.94
N LEU A 218 5.34 18.30 15.17
CA LEU A 218 4.54 17.84 16.32
C LEU A 218 3.02 17.83 16.03
N ALA A 219 2.52 18.83 15.29
CA ALA A 219 1.11 18.95 14.94
C ALA A 219 0.57 17.81 14.04
N TYR A 220 1.45 17.05 13.38
CA TYR A 220 1.08 15.92 12.52
C TYR A 220 1.24 14.58 13.21
N VAL A 221 1.71 14.55 14.46
CA VAL A 221 1.92 13.32 15.20
C VAL A 221 0.68 12.99 16.03
N PHE A 222 0.20 11.76 15.92
CA PHE A 222 -0.93 11.28 16.69
C PHE A 222 -0.59 9.97 17.39
N VAL A 223 -0.65 9.93 18.71
CA VAL A 223 -0.30 8.73 19.51
C VAL A 223 -1.42 7.71 19.42
N ILE A 224 -1.11 6.49 18.99
CA ILE A 224 -2.09 5.41 18.79
C ILE A 224 -1.91 4.25 19.76
N GLY A 225 -0.82 4.19 20.51
CA GLY A 225 -0.52 3.05 21.38
C GLY A 225 0.58 3.33 22.39
N LYS A 226 0.58 2.54 23.46
CA LYS A 226 1.60 2.58 24.51
C LYS A 226 2.71 1.57 24.20
N GLY A 227 3.96 2.02 24.25
CA GLY A 227 5.10 1.20 23.84
C GLY A 227 5.03 0.82 22.36
N GLN A 228 5.14 -0.47 22.05
CA GLN A 228 5.06 -0.99 20.67
C GLN A 228 3.67 -1.47 20.25
N LYS A 229 2.70 -1.55 21.17
CA LYS A 229 1.36 -2.10 20.89
C LYS A 229 0.38 -0.97 20.55
N PRO A 230 -0.17 -0.93 19.33
CA PRO A 230 -1.24 0.01 18.99
C PRO A 230 -2.55 -0.42 19.71
N TRP A 231 -3.33 0.56 20.16
CA TRP A 231 -4.68 0.32 20.71
C TRP A 231 -5.74 0.10 19.62
N VAL A 232 -5.41 0.45 18.38
CA VAL A 232 -6.31 0.41 17.23
C VAL A 232 -5.78 -0.55 16.19
N SER A 233 -6.67 -1.31 15.58
CA SER A 233 -6.35 -2.12 14.40
C SER A 233 -5.80 -1.25 13.27
N LEU A 234 -4.69 -1.69 12.69
CA LEU A 234 -4.02 -0.98 11.59
C LEU A 234 -4.48 -1.51 10.24
N PRO A 235 -4.53 -0.65 9.19
CA PRO A 235 -4.81 -1.08 7.83
C PRO A 235 -3.71 -1.99 7.27
N LYS A 236 -3.98 -2.60 6.10
CA LYS A 236 -3.02 -3.44 5.37
C LYS A 236 -1.68 -2.70 5.21
N GLY A 237 -0.57 -3.39 5.48
CA GLY A 237 0.77 -2.80 5.48
C GLY A 237 1.20 -2.14 6.80
N LYS A 238 0.35 -2.13 7.84
CA LYS A 238 0.68 -1.68 9.22
C LYS A 238 1.33 -0.30 9.30
N GLY A 239 1.10 0.57 8.31
CA GLY A 239 1.69 1.92 8.27
C GLY A 239 3.15 1.99 7.81
N VAL A 240 3.72 0.92 7.25
CA VAL A 240 5.07 0.94 6.68
C VAL A 240 5.04 1.40 5.23
N ARG A 241 5.82 2.44 4.90
CA ARG A 241 5.97 2.88 3.51
C ARG A 241 7.11 2.16 2.81
N LEU A 242 6.74 1.35 1.84
CA LEU A 242 7.65 0.69 0.93
C LEU A 242 8.22 1.70 -0.08
N THR A 243 9.41 1.40 -0.58
CA THR A 243 10.00 2.12 -1.71
C THR A 243 9.25 1.77 -3.00
N MET A 244 9.32 2.66 -4.00
CA MET A 244 8.62 2.47 -5.27
C MET A 244 8.99 1.15 -5.95
N SER A 245 10.28 0.78 -5.95
CA SER A 245 10.76 -0.48 -6.51
C SER A 245 10.17 -1.71 -5.81
N VAL A 246 10.08 -1.67 -4.49
CA VAL A 246 9.49 -2.78 -3.72
C VAL A 246 7.98 -2.85 -3.98
N GLU A 247 7.28 -1.71 -4.05
CA GLU A 247 5.87 -1.70 -4.44
C GLU A 247 5.62 -2.25 -5.86
N GLU A 248 6.51 -1.97 -6.81
CA GLU A 248 6.42 -2.49 -8.19
C GLU A 248 6.60 -4.00 -8.21
N THR A 249 7.69 -4.51 -7.62
CA THR A 249 7.93 -5.97 -7.56
C THR A 249 6.81 -6.74 -6.87
N LEU A 250 6.19 -6.17 -5.82
CA LEU A 250 5.06 -6.79 -5.15
C LEU A 250 3.79 -6.79 -6.00
N LYS A 251 3.55 -5.73 -6.78
CA LYS A 251 2.42 -5.70 -7.71
C LYS A 251 2.62 -6.67 -8.86
N ASP A 252 3.81 -6.71 -9.44
CA ASP A 252 4.12 -7.64 -10.53
C ASP A 252 3.90 -9.09 -10.05
N ALA A 253 4.32 -9.41 -8.82
CA ALA A 253 4.06 -10.71 -8.21
C ALA A 253 2.57 -10.97 -7.89
N GLU A 254 1.78 -9.95 -7.58
CA GLU A 254 0.32 -10.07 -7.38
C GLU A 254 -0.41 -10.27 -8.72
N ASP A 255 -0.01 -9.54 -9.76
CA ASP A 255 -0.55 -9.62 -11.11
C ASP A 255 -0.27 -11.01 -11.72
N ASP A 256 0.95 -11.53 -11.55
CA ASP A 256 1.34 -12.90 -11.92
C ASP A 256 0.47 -13.97 -11.24
N ASN A 257 0.02 -13.72 -10.02
CA ASN A 257 -0.81 -14.67 -9.25
C ASN A 257 -2.30 -14.58 -9.60
N SER A 258 -2.75 -13.45 -10.16
CA SER A 258 -4.13 -13.26 -10.65
C SER A 258 -4.33 -13.71 -12.11
N GLY A 259 -3.23 -13.91 -12.83
CA GLY A 259 -3.18 -14.37 -14.22
C GLY A 259 -2.92 -15.86 -14.38
N SER A 260 -3.50 -16.74 -13.55
CA SER A 260 -3.43 -18.19 -13.79
C SER A 260 -4.38 -18.63 -14.92
N ASN A 261 -4.17 -18.06 -16.11
CA ASN A 261 -4.64 -18.58 -17.40
C ASN A 261 -3.90 -17.84 -18.54
N GLU A 262 -2.58 -18.00 -18.63
CA GLU A 262 -1.91 -18.10 -19.94
C GLU A 262 -0.45 -18.56 -19.81
N GLN A 263 -0.09 -19.46 -20.73
CA GLN A 263 1.20 -20.13 -20.95
C GLN A 263 1.51 -21.30 -20.02
N THR A 264 1.26 -22.50 -20.56
CA THR A 264 1.91 -23.76 -20.18
C THR A 264 3.43 -23.61 -20.25
N VAL A 265 4.03 -23.03 -19.22
CA VAL A 265 5.44 -23.23 -18.92
C VAL A 265 5.52 -24.66 -18.41
N ASP A 266 6.23 -25.53 -19.15
CA ASP A 266 6.40 -26.96 -18.81
C ASP A 266 6.80 -27.07 -17.34
N ARG A 267 5.83 -27.38 -16.46
CA ARG A 267 6.03 -27.46 -15.00
C ARG A 267 7.10 -28.48 -14.64
N ASP A 268 7.27 -29.48 -15.51
CA ASP A 268 8.19 -30.60 -15.33
C ASP A 268 9.60 -30.33 -15.91
N PHE A 269 9.83 -29.18 -16.55
CA PHE A 269 11.13 -28.91 -17.20
C PHE A 269 12.29 -28.78 -16.21
N ILE A 270 12.05 -28.23 -15.01
CA ILE A 270 13.11 -28.04 -14.00
C ILE A 270 13.67 -29.39 -13.56
N ASP A 271 12.79 -30.38 -13.38
CA ASP A 271 13.21 -31.72 -12.95
C ASP A 271 13.95 -32.44 -14.08
N ILE A 272 13.51 -32.26 -15.33
CA ILE A 272 14.24 -32.78 -16.51
C ILE A 272 15.61 -32.11 -16.65
N TYR A 273 15.71 -30.79 -16.48
CA TYR A 273 16.96 -30.05 -16.58
C TYR A 273 18.02 -30.56 -15.59
N ARG A 274 17.59 -30.94 -14.37
CA ARG A 274 18.46 -31.53 -13.34
C ARG A 274 18.96 -32.93 -13.69
N THR A 275 18.24 -33.67 -14.53
CA THR A 275 18.64 -35.01 -14.99
C THR A 275 19.55 -35.00 -16.22
N LEU A 276 19.76 -33.83 -16.85
CA LEU A 276 20.65 -33.72 -17.99
C LEU A 276 22.12 -33.97 -17.59
N PRO A 277 22.95 -34.54 -18.48
CA PRO A 277 24.34 -34.84 -18.20
C PRO A 277 25.11 -33.58 -17.81
N GLU A 278 26.16 -33.69 -16.99
CA GLU A 278 26.99 -32.53 -16.64
C GLU A 278 27.69 -31.97 -17.91
N LYS A 279 27.82 -30.64 -18.01
CA LYS A 279 28.44 -29.96 -19.16
C LYS A 279 29.87 -29.53 -18.85
N ALA A 280 30.71 -29.46 -19.88
CA ALA A 280 32.01 -28.80 -19.76
C ALA A 280 31.84 -27.28 -19.57
N PRO A 281 32.75 -26.60 -18.84
CA PRO A 281 32.64 -25.18 -18.52
C PRO A 281 32.73 -24.24 -19.74
N VAL A 282 33.19 -24.75 -20.88
CA VAL A 282 33.26 -24.01 -22.16
C VAL A 282 32.13 -24.39 -23.14
N THR A 283 31.11 -25.09 -22.65
CA THR A 283 29.94 -25.50 -23.41
C THR A 283 28.70 -24.79 -22.89
N ILE A 284 27.95 -24.16 -23.79
CA ILE A 284 26.70 -23.47 -23.48
C ILE A 284 25.53 -24.27 -24.04
N ARG A 285 24.49 -24.47 -23.22
CA ARG A 285 23.27 -25.19 -23.61
C ARG A 285 22.11 -24.24 -23.88
N LEU A 286 21.42 -24.49 -24.99
CA LEU A 286 20.21 -23.82 -25.39
C LEU A 286 19.07 -24.80 -25.60
N PHE A 287 17.86 -24.32 -25.36
CA PHE A 287 16.64 -25.10 -25.56
C PHE A 287 15.73 -24.37 -26.54
N GLU A 288 15.45 -25.02 -27.67
CA GLU A 288 14.56 -24.53 -28.72
C GLU A 288 13.10 -24.76 -28.32
N ARG A 289 12.29 -23.70 -28.35
CA ARG A 289 10.87 -23.72 -27.95
C ARG A 289 9.93 -23.45 -29.14
N GLY A 290 10.43 -23.57 -30.36
CA GLY A 290 9.72 -23.24 -31.61
C GLY A 290 10.05 -21.82 -32.08
N ASP A 291 9.38 -20.82 -31.52
CA ASP A 291 9.52 -19.42 -31.97
C ASP A 291 10.62 -18.63 -31.24
N TYR A 292 11.16 -19.19 -30.15
CA TYR A 292 12.16 -18.57 -29.30
C TYR A 292 13.09 -19.60 -28.66
N TYR A 293 14.20 -19.11 -28.10
CA TYR A 293 15.23 -19.92 -27.45
C TYR A 293 15.31 -19.58 -25.97
N THR A 294 15.62 -20.59 -25.16
CA THR A 294 15.72 -20.45 -23.70
C THR A 294 17.08 -20.92 -23.19
N PHE A 295 17.60 -20.15 -22.23
CA PHE A 295 18.82 -20.41 -21.46
C PHE A 295 18.45 -20.67 -20.01
N HIS A 296 19.18 -21.55 -19.33
CA HIS A 296 18.91 -21.89 -17.95
C HIS A 296 20.17 -21.93 -17.08
N GLY A 297 20.02 -21.62 -15.79
CA GLY A 297 21.10 -21.63 -14.80
C GLY A 297 22.21 -20.62 -15.10
N GLU A 298 23.46 -21.04 -14.96
CA GLU A 298 24.63 -20.19 -15.19
C GLU A 298 24.71 -19.65 -16.63
N ASP A 299 24.23 -20.43 -17.61
CA ASP A 299 24.20 -19.98 -19.01
C ASP A 299 23.22 -18.82 -19.20
N ALA A 300 22.11 -18.78 -18.43
CA ALA A 300 21.15 -17.67 -18.47
C ALA A 300 21.75 -16.38 -17.92
N ILE A 301 22.55 -16.50 -16.84
CA ILE A 301 23.25 -15.36 -16.25
C ILE A 301 24.29 -14.81 -17.23
N TYR A 302 25.05 -15.71 -17.88
CA TYR A 302 26.03 -15.35 -18.89
C TYR A 302 25.36 -14.69 -20.11
N ALA A 303 24.31 -15.32 -20.63
CA ALA A 303 23.51 -14.82 -21.74
C ALA A 303 22.98 -13.40 -21.50
N SER A 304 22.41 -13.17 -20.32
CA SER A 304 21.82 -11.89 -19.96
C SER A 304 22.85 -10.78 -19.91
N LYS A 305 24.03 -11.07 -19.33
CA LYS A 305 25.14 -10.10 -19.25
C LYS A 305 25.74 -9.80 -20.63
N GLU A 306 25.90 -10.81 -21.47
CA GLU A 306 26.56 -10.65 -22.77
C GLU A 306 25.67 -9.96 -23.82
N LEU A 307 24.36 -10.24 -23.82
CA LEU A 307 23.43 -9.68 -24.80
C LEU A 307 22.78 -8.38 -24.34
N PHE A 308 22.35 -8.31 -23.09
CA PHE A 308 21.58 -7.18 -22.59
C PHE A 308 22.38 -6.23 -21.69
N GLN A 309 23.63 -6.57 -21.37
CA GLN A 309 24.48 -5.81 -20.43
C GLN A 309 23.79 -5.57 -19.07
N THR A 310 22.82 -6.41 -18.72
CA THR A 310 22.02 -6.30 -17.49
C THR A 310 21.70 -7.68 -16.94
N SER A 311 21.49 -7.77 -15.63
CA SER A 311 20.95 -8.95 -14.95
C SER A 311 19.42 -8.96 -14.89
N ASN A 312 18.76 -7.87 -15.32
CA ASN A 312 17.31 -7.71 -15.18
C ASN A 312 16.49 -8.53 -16.18
N ALA A 313 17.12 -9.08 -17.23
CA ALA A 313 16.44 -9.93 -18.21
C ALA A 313 16.25 -11.38 -17.73
N ILE A 314 16.83 -11.74 -16.57
CA ILE A 314 16.73 -13.07 -15.97
C ILE A 314 15.38 -13.20 -15.25
N LYS A 315 14.62 -14.23 -15.62
CA LYS A 315 13.41 -14.67 -14.95
C LYS A 315 13.70 -15.90 -14.10
N TYR A 316 12.85 -16.19 -13.11
CA TYR A 316 12.99 -17.37 -12.26
C TYR A 316 11.81 -18.30 -12.46
N TRP A 317 12.07 -19.54 -12.88
CA TRP A 317 11.07 -20.58 -12.93
C TRP A 317 11.03 -21.31 -11.58
N LYS A 318 9.82 -21.63 -11.10
CA LYS A 318 9.60 -22.33 -9.83
C LYS A 318 9.02 -23.71 -10.10
N SER A 319 9.60 -24.73 -9.47
CA SER A 319 9.01 -26.07 -9.40
C SER A 319 8.24 -26.26 -8.08
N ASP A 320 7.17 -27.04 -8.11
CA ASP A 320 6.39 -27.44 -6.93
C ASP A 320 7.24 -28.22 -5.90
N SER A 321 8.34 -28.85 -6.36
CA SER A 321 9.31 -29.58 -5.52
C SER A 321 10.32 -28.67 -4.79
N GLY A 322 10.21 -27.34 -4.92
CA GLY A 322 11.04 -26.38 -4.17
C GLY A 322 12.37 -26.02 -4.83
N GLY A 323 12.36 -25.80 -6.15
CA GLY A 323 13.52 -25.36 -6.93
C GLY A 323 13.28 -24.04 -7.67
N LEU A 324 14.26 -23.14 -7.63
CA LEU A 324 14.33 -21.95 -8.48
C LEU A 324 15.35 -22.21 -9.60
N LEU A 325 14.98 -21.92 -10.85
CA LEU A 325 15.86 -22.00 -12.01
C LEU A 325 15.91 -20.65 -12.73
N GLU A 326 17.08 -20.04 -12.78
CA GLU A 326 17.33 -18.83 -13.58
C GLU A 326 17.10 -19.14 -15.04
N THR A 327 16.34 -18.30 -15.74
CA THR A 327 15.96 -18.50 -17.13
C THR A 327 16.01 -17.19 -17.90
N CYS A 328 16.55 -17.23 -19.12
CA CYS A 328 16.56 -16.10 -20.04
C CYS A 328 15.96 -16.52 -21.38
N ASN A 329 15.01 -15.72 -21.89
CA ASN A 329 14.35 -15.95 -23.18
C ASN A 329 14.98 -15.07 -24.25
N LEU A 330 15.21 -15.63 -25.44
CA LEU A 330 15.77 -14.92 -26.59
C LEU A 330 14.91 -15.11 -27.83
N SER A 331 14.69 -14.01 -28.56
CA SER A 331 14.12 -14.08 -29.90
C SER A 331 15.13 -14.68 -30.88
N LYS A 332 14.66 -15.15 -32.04
CA LYS A 332 15.51 -15.73 -33.09
C LYS A 332 16.67 -14.80 -33.51
N ASN A 333 16.41 -13.50 -33.64
CA ASN A 333 17.44 -12.52 -34.00
C ASN A 333 18.52 -12.38 -32.92
N GLN A 334 18.11 -12.35 -31.64
CA GLN A 334 19.05 -12.26 -30.52
C GLN A 334 19.86 -13.55 -30.37
N PHE A 335 19.23 -14.70 -30.61
CA PHE A 335 19.91 -15.99 -30.65
C PHE A 335 21.00 -16.04 -31.74
N GLU A 336 20.72 -15.59 -32.96
CA GLU A 336 21.73 -15.57 -34.03
C GLU A 336 22.93 -14.66 -33.70
N GLU A 337 22.67 -13.48 -33.12
CA GLU A 337 23.74 -12.57 -32.69
C GLU A 337 24.62 -13.21 -31.61
N MET A 338 23.98 -13.86 -30.65
CA MET A 338 24.66 -14.57 -29.58
C MET A 338 25.48 -15.75 -30.09
N LEU A 339 24.89 -16.57 -30.96
CA LEU A 339 25.55 -17.74 -31.54
C LEU A 339 26.82 -17.32 -32.30
N ARG A 340 26.75 -16.24 -33.08
CA ARG A 340 27.93 -15.67 -33.75
C ARG A 340 29.00 -15.25 -32.75
N LYS A 341 28.63 -14.56 -31.66
CA LYS A 341 29.59 -14.14 -30.62
C LYS A 341 30.23 -15.34 -29.91
N LEU A 342 29.43 -16.35 -29.56
CA LEU A 342 29.90 -17.55 -28.86
C LEU A 342 30.88 -18.37 -29.72
N LEU A 343 30.55 -18.59 -30.99
CA LEU A 343 31.36 -19.40 -31.89
C LEU A 343 32.59 -18.65 -32.44
N LEU A 344 32.41 -17.40 -32.88
CA LEU A 344 33.46 -16.65 -33.59
C LEU A 344 34.41 -15.90 -32.65
N VAL A 345 33.89 -15.32 -31.57
CA VAL A 345 34.67 -14.45 -30.67
C VAL A 345 35.17 -15.23 -29.46
N LYS A 346 34.29 -15.95 -28.77
CA LYS A 346 34.61 -16.67 -27.53
C LYS A 346 35.15 -18.08 -27.76
N GLN A 347 34.96 -18.64 -28.95
CA GLN A 347 35.32 -20.02 -29.32
C GLN A 347 34.71 -21.07 -28.38
N TYR A 348 33.49 -20.84 -27.92
CA TYR A 348 32.76 -21.77 -27.05
C TYR A 348 32.06 -22.85 -27.87
N ARG A 349 31.78 -24.00 -27.23
CA ARG A 349 30.96 -25.05 -27.80
C ARG A 349 29.49 -24.77 -27.50
N VAL A 350 28.61 -25.03 -28.46
CA VAL A 350 27.18 -24.75 -28.32
C VAL A 350 26.37 -26.02 -28.56
N GLU A 351 25.52 -26.35 -27.59
CA GLU A 351 24.58 -27.46 -27.63
C GLU A 351 23.15 -26.91 -27.75
N ILE A 352 22.44 -27.29 -28.81
CA ILE A 352 21.03 -26.92 -29.00
C ILE A 352 20.18 -28.17 -28.79
N TRP A 353 19.34 -28.12 -27.78
CA TRP A 353 18.39 -29.15 -27.42
C TRP A 353 17.01 -28.80 -27.99
N ASN A 354 16.34 -29.77 -28.59
CA ASN A 354 14.99 -29.63 -29.12
C ASN A 354 14.10 -30.75 -28.57
N ARG A 355 12.80 -30.50 -28.55
CA ARG A 355 11.75 -31.40 -28.10
C ARG A 355 10.95 -31.90 -29.30
N LYS A 356 10.80 -33.22 -29.43
CA LYS A 356 9.90 -33.80 -30.46
C LYS A 356 8.45 -33.45 -30.13
N GLN A 357 7.65 -33.08 -31.14
CA GLN A 357 6.24 -32.71 -30.97
C GLN A 357 5.49 -33.87 -30.27
N ARG A 358 5.03 -33.64 -29.02
CA ARG A 358 4.38 -34.58 -28.07
C ARG A 358 5.25 -35.42 -27.11
N SER A 359 6.57 -35.36 -27.14
CA SER A 359 7.41 -36.01 -26.11
C SER A 359 7.81 -35.02 -25.01
N THR A 360 7.95 -35.51 -23.77
CA THR A 360 8.59 -34.77 -22.66
C THR A 360 10.12 -34.85 -22.71
N GLU A 361 10.67 -35.70 -23.58
CA GLU A 361 12.11 -35.90 -23.72
C GLU A 361 12.77 -34.80 -24.56
N TRP A 362 13.87 -34.28 -24.05
CA TRP A 362 14.76 -33.36 -24.76
C TRP A 362 15.88 -34.14 -25.40
N THR A 363 16.10 -33.90 -26.69
CA THR A 363 17.19 -34.52 -27.45
C THR A 363 18.13 -33.45 -27.98
N LEU A 364 19.43 -33.73 -27.96
CA LEU A 364 20.44 -32.87 -28.57
C LEU A 364 20.21 -32.84 -30.09
N ALA A 365 19.80 -31.68 -30.60
CA ALA A 365 19.51 -31.47 -32.02
C ALA A 365 20.77 -31.08 -32.80
N PHE A 366 21.60 -30.20 -32.21
CA PHE A 366 22.83 -29.75 -32.84
C PHE A 366 23.95 -29.59 -31.80
N HIS A 367 25.14 -30.05 -32.16
CA HIS A 367 26.38 -29.80 -31.43
C HIS A 367 27.36 -29.07 -32.35
N VAL A 368 27.69 -27.83 -32.02
CA VAL A 368 28.57 -26.98 -32.83
C VAL A 368 29.81 -26.62 -32.01
N GLY A 369 30.96 -27.05 -32.50
CA GLY A 369 32.28 -26.82 -31.91
C GLY A 369 33.37 -26.88 -32.97
N LYS A 370 34.55 -26.33 -32.67
CA LYS A 370 35.67 -26.19 -33.62
C LYS A 370 36.24 -27.53 -34.12
N ASP A 371 35.87 -28.65 -33.50
CA ASP A 371 36.35 -29.99 -33.83
C ASP A 371 35.47 -30.75 -34.84
N ASN A 372 34.32 -30.20 -35.25
CA ASN A 372 33.50 -30.79 -36.31
C ASN A 372 33.90 -30.22 -37.69
N LYS A 373 35.07 -30.67 -38.16
CA LYS A 373 35.29 -30.90 -39.59
C LYS A 373 35.21 -32.40 -39.82
N GLU A 374 34.01 -32.87 -40.09
CA GLU A 374 33.69 -33.93 -41.06
C GLU A 374 32.18 -33.95 -41.31
#